data_AF-A0A2U1LYT1-F1
#
_entry.id   AF-A0A2U1LYT1-F1
#
_cell.length_a   1.000
_cell.length_b   1.000
_cell.length_c   1.000
_cell.angle_alpha   90.00
_cell.angle_beta   90.00
_cell.angle_gamma   90.00
#
_symmetry.space_group_name_H-M   'P 1'
#
loop_
_entity.id
_entity.type
_entity.pdbx_description
1 polymer ?
#
loop_
_entity_poly.entity_id
_entity_poly.type
_entity_poly.pdbx_seq_one_letter_code
_entity_poly.pdbx_strand_id
1 'polypeptide(L)'
;MMVEGFSGVLKFDNDKVWPLYSEEDQNSWSLVAVTFTAIVVALPNIEKDKVKGLLVSMTEGLELVKHIEESLNADEELVKASKASRRVVIEVELYGTWLQADLKNKAGKTSKDILQWLGDRAAKIVQSNSNINGSQDHSHENVLAANAMYQISQTILMHCSEQEEWPTDVEVFEWVSKIIADIFLACFTNLPRVITMKCHHDAIEKRQDSICTAARILGKSKAIMNILKGRQLPNLDMDSVAYLDKWHALPTSQIPEDSPSLSQIPEDSPSLNESHEITIL
;
A
#
# COMPACT_ATOMS: atom_id res chain seq x y z
N MET A 1 -21.39 -9.22 12.41
CA MET A 1 -20.13 -9.75 12.97
C MET A 1 -19.03 -8.99 12.24
N MET A 2 -18.22 -8.23 12.97
CA MET A 2 -17.49 -7.03 12.53
C MET A 2 -16.00 -7.32 12.21
N VAL A 3 -15.48 -6.77 11.11
CA VAL A 3 -14.14 -7.03 10.53
C VAL A 3 -13.17 -5.87 10.86
N GLU A 4 -12.54 -5.87 12.04
CA GLU A 4 -11.60 -4.80 12.46
C GLU A 4 -10.22 -4.90 11.76
N GLY A 5 -9.66 -3.78 11.30
CA GLY A 5 -8.31 -3.66 10.73
C GLY A 5 -8.18 -3.87 9.22
N PHE A 6 -9.28 -3.80 8.47
CA PHE A 6 -9.27 -3.90 7.01
C PHE A 6 -9.92 -2.70 6.31
N SER A 7 -10.35 -1.69 7.08
CA SER A 7 -11.10 -0.53 6.55
C SER A 7 -10.28 0.31 5.57
N GLY A 8 -8.96 0.36 5.75
CA GLY A 8 -8.03 1.08 4.87
C GLY A 8 -7.98 0.52 3.45
N VAL A 9 -8.24 -0.78 3.27
CA VAL A 9 -8.31 -1.39 1.93
C VAL A 9 -9.43 -0.74 1.11
N LEU A 10 -10.58 -0.47 1.71
CA LEU A 10 -11.72 0.17 1.02
C LEU A 10 -11.52 1.67 0.78
N LYS A 11 -10.57 2.30 1.46
CA LYS A 11 -10.42 3.76 1.47
C LYS A 11 -9.49 4.30 0.38
N PHE A 12 -8.73 3.45 -0.33
CA PHE A 12 -7.78 3.95 -1.33
C PHE A 12 -8.41 4.15 -2.73
N ASP A 13 -9.38 3.33 -3.10
CA ASP A 13 -10.08 3.43 -4.39
C ASP A 13 -11.45 4.06 -4.14
N ASN A 14 -11.52 5.37 -4.39
CA ASN A 14 -12.76 6.12 -4.25
C ASN A 14 -13.43 6.16 -5.62
N ASP A 15 -14.65 5.63 -5.72
CA ASP A 15 -15.46 5.59 -6.96
C ASP A 15 -15.63 6.98 -7.63
N LYS A 16 -15.34 8.07 -6.90
CA LYS A 16 -15.36 9.44 -7.42
C LYS A 16 -14.09 9.82 -8.21
N VAL A 17 -12.98 9.08 -8.10
CA VAL A 17 -11.74 9.32 -8.86
C VAL A 17 -11.65 8.37 -10.03
N TRP A 18 -11.89 8.90 -11.23
CA TRP A 18 -11.71 8.10 -12.44
C TRP A 18 -10.22 7.86 -12.72
N PRO A 19 -9.80 6.60 -12.98
CA PRO A 19 -8.48 6.28 -13.48
C PRO A 19 -8.16 7.09 -14.75
N LEU A 20 -6.89 7.46 -14.93
CA LEU A 20 -6.46 8.16 -16.16
C LEU A 20 -6.04 7.19 -17.27
N TYR A 21 -5.89 5.91 -16.93
CA TYR A 21 -5.55 4.81 -17.81
C TYR A 21 -6.62 3.73 -17.67
N SER A 22 -7.11 3.14 -18.77
CA SER A 22 -8.31 2.28 -18.76
C SER A 22 -8.08 0.83 -19.19
N GLU A 23 -6.84 0.39 -19.40
CA GLU A 23 -6.59 -1.05 -19.58
C GLU A 23 -6.62 -1.70 -18.19
N GLU A 24 -7.80 -2.24 -17.84
CA GLU A 24 -8.10 -3.08 -16.67
C GLU A 24 -7.20 -2.83 -15.43
N ASP A 25 -7.55 -1.76 -14.71
CA ASP A 25 -6.92 -1.19 -13.51
C ASP A 25 -6.71 -2.18 -12.35
N GLN A 26 -5.80 -3.14 -12.51
CA GLN A 26 -5.43 -4.03 -11.43
C GLN A 26 -4.21 -3.48 -10.70
N ASN A 27 -4.49 -2.64 -9.71
CA ASN A 27 -3.52 -2.24 -8.71
C ASN A 27 -3.04 -3.47 -7.93
N SER A 28 -1.73 -3.77 -7.97
CA SER A 28 -1.15 -4.83 -7.14
C SER A 28 -0.98 -4.36 -5.70
N TRP A 29 -0.97 -5.31 -4.75
CA TRP A 29 -0.73 -5.03 -3.32
C TRP A 29 0.55 -4.22 -3.12
N SER A 30 1.63 -4.64 -3.81
CA SER A 30 2.92 -3.96 -3.74
C SER A 30 2.88 -2.55 -4.34
N LEU A 31 2.19 -2.35 -5.46
CA LEU A 31 2.13 -1.03 -6.11
C LEU A 31 1.43 0.01 -5.24
N VAL A 32 0.30 -0.36 -4.62
CA VAL A 32 -0.46 0.54 -3.75
C VAL A 32 0.32 0.88 -2.49
N ALA A 33 0.88 -0.12 -1.80
CA ALA A 33 1.67 0.10 -0.57
C ALA A 33 2.87 1.03 -0.81
N VAL A 34 3.57 0.83 -1.93
CA VAL A 34 4.73 1.65 -2.33
C VAL A 34 4.32 3.08 -2.67
N THR A 35 3.16 3.24 -3.30
CA THR A 35 2.66 4.56 -3.69
C THR A 35 2.28 5.40 -2.46
N PHE A 36 1.57 4.80 -1.49
CA PHE A 36 1.33 5.46 -0.20
C PHE A 36 2.62 5.79 0.55
N THR A 37 3.60 4.88 0.51
CA THR A 37 4.90 5.12 1.15
C THR A 37 5.66 6.27 0.48
N ALA A 38 5.61 6.38 -0.85
CA ALA A 38 6.19 7.51 -1.58
C ALA A 38 5.54 8.85 -1.18
N ILE A 39 4.22 8.86 -0.95
CA ILE A 39 3.50 10.03 -0.44
C ILE A 39 4.01 10.37 0.96
N VAL A 40 4.12 9.40 1.87
CA VAL A 40 4.66 9.61 3.23
C VAL A 40 6.07 10.19 3.21
N VAL A 41 6.96 9.66 2.36
CA VAL A 41 8.33 10.18 2.21
C VAL A 41 8.35 11.63 1.72
N ALA A 42 7.32 12.04 0.97
CA ALA A 42 7.17 13.40 0.48
C ALA A 42 6.54 14.36 1.48
N LEU A 43 5.82 13.87 2.50
CA LEU A 43 5.11 14.72 3.46
C LEU A 43 6.08 15.64 4.22
N PRO A 44 5.69 16.91 4.45
CA PRO A 44 6.52 17.83 5.22
C PRO A 44 6.32 17.60 6.71
N ASN A 45 7.21 18.16 7.53
CA ASN A 45 7.05 18.22 8.99
C ASN A 45 6.87 16.88 9.74
N ILE A 46 7.21 15.75 9.11
CA ILE A 46 7.24 14.44 9.78
C ILE A 46 8.62 14.19 10.38
N GLU A 47 8.64 13.66 11.59
CA GLU A 47 9.88 13.22 12.24
C GLU A 47 10.59 12.17 11.37
N LYS A 48 11.88 12.39 11.10
CA LYS A 48 12.68 11.54 10.21
C LYS A 48 12.72 10.08 10.67
N ASP A 49 12.71 9.85 11.98
CA ASP A 49 12.74 8.50 12.55
C ASP A 49 11.42 7.76 12.32
N LYS A 50 10.27 8.45 12.30
CA LYS A 50 8.97 7.86 11.96
C LYS A 50 8.93 7.44 10.49
N VAL A 51 9.39 8.30 9.58
CA VAL A 51 9.49 7.97 8.14
C VAL A 51 10.45 6.80 7.91
N LYS A 52 11.59 6.80 8.59
CA LYS A 52 12.56 5.70 8.52
C LYS A 52 11.99 4.39 9.05
N GLY A 53 11.28 4.43 10.17
CA GLY A 53 10.58 3.26 10.72
C GLY A 53 9.60 2.67 9.71
N LEU A 54 8.74 3.51 9.14
CA LEU A 54 7.78 3.08 8.11
C LEU A 54 8.49 2.46 6.89
N LEU A 55 9.59 3.05 6.41
CA LEU A 55 10.35 2.50 5.28
C LEU A 55 10.90 1.10 5.59
N VAL A 56 11.42 0.87 6.80
CA VAL A 56 11.91 -0.46 7.22
C VAL A 56 10.75 -1.47 7.23
N SER A 57 9.63 -1.14 7.88
CA SER A 57 8.45 -2.01 7.95
C SER A 57 7.87 -2.30 6.56
N MET A 58 7.86 -1.30 5.67
CA MET A 58 7.43 -1.44 4.29
C MET A 58 8.34 -2.39 3.51
N THR A 59 9.67 -2.25 3.61
CA THR A 59 10.63 -3.14 2.93
C THR A 59 10.46 -4.59 3.39
N GLU A 60 10.30 -4.83 4.70
CA GLU A 60 10.07 -6.17 5.24
C GLU A 60 8.71 -6.75 4.81
N GLY A 61 7.65 -5.94 4.85
CA GLY A 61 6.32 -6.31 4.40
C GLY A 61 6.29 -6.69 2.91
N LEU A 62 6.96 -5.91 2.07
CA LEU A 62 7.04 -6.18 0.63
C LEU A 62 7.78 -7.47 0.28
N GLU A 63 8.71 -7.94 1.12
CA GLU A 63 9.34 -9.26 0.92
C GLU A 63 8.30 -10.38 1.01
N LEU A 64 7.34 -10.27 1.92
CA LEU A 64 6.24 -11.22 2.05
C LEU A 64 5.21 -11.05 0.94
N VAL A 65 4.83 -9.81 0.61
CA VAL A 65 3.90 -9.49 -0.50
C VAL A 65 4.43 -10.06 -1.82
N LYS A 66 5.73 -9.91 -2.09
CA LYS A 66 6.38 -10.47 -3.27
C LYS A 66 6.09 -11.97 -3.41
N HIS A 67 6.21 -12.74 -2.33
CA HIS A 67 5.96 -14.17 -2.38
C HIS A 67 4.49 -14.52 -2.59
N ILE A 68 3.58 -13.67 -2.12
CA ILE A 68 2.14 -13.80 -2.34
C ILE A 68 1.81 -13.53 -3.80
N GLU A 69 2.20 -12.37 -4.32
CA GLU A 69 1.99 -11.96 -5.71
C GLU A 69 2.59 -12.97 -6.70
N GLU A 70 3.83 -13.42 -6.50
CA GLU A 70 4.47 -14.42 -7.37
C GLU A 70 3.78 -15.80 -7.35
N SER A 71 3.04 -16.12 -6.30
CA SER A 71 2.38 -17.43 -6.17
C SER A 71 0.91 -17.40 -6.60
N LEU A 72 0.25 -16.24 -6.55
CA LEU A 72 -1.19 -16.10 -6.75
C LEU A 72 -1.58 -15.26 -7.97
N ASN A 73 -0.75 -14.31 -8.41
CA ASN A 73 -1.08 -13.47 -9.57
C ASN A 73 -0.91 -14.28 -10.86
N ALA A 74 -2.03 -14.74 -11.41
CA ALA A 74 -2.08 -15.34 -12.75
C ALA A 74 -2.28 -14.32 -13.87
N ASP A 75 -2.64 -13.08 -13.51
CA ASP A 75 -2.94 -11.97 -14.41
C ASP A 75 -1.65 -11.25 -14.86
N GLU A 76 -1.51 -11.03 -16.17
CA GLU A 76 -0.32 -10.41 -16.77
C GLU A 76 -0.16 -8.93 -16.36
N GLU A 77 -1.27 -8.19 -16.20
CA GLU A 77 -1.25 -6.79 -15.78
C GLU A 77 -0.87 -6.66 -14.30
N LEU A 78 -1.35 -7.57 -13.43
CA LEU A 78 -0.87 -7.62 -12.04
C LEU A 78 0.63 -7.93 -11.95
N VAL A 79 1.15 -8.77 -12.86
CA VAL A 79 2.59 -9.03 -12.95
C VAL A 79 3.35 -7.76 -13.37
N LYS A 80 2.83 -6.98 -14.31
CA LYS A 80 3.41 -5.68 -14.72
C LYS A 80 3.37 -4.66 -13.59
N ALA A 81 2.24 -4.53 -12.89
CA ALA A 81 2.11 -3.67 -11.71
C ALA A 81 3.08 -4.06 -10.60
N SER A 82 3.26 -5.36 -10.36
CA SER A 82 4.23 -5.89 -9.38
C SER A 82 5.70 -5.65 -9.80
N LYS A 83 5.99 -5.53 -11.11
CA LYS A 83 7.34 -5.12 -11.57
C LYS A 83 7.54 -3.62 -11.42
N ALA A 84 6.52 -2.82 -11.75
CA ALA A 84 6.53 -1.37 -11.55
C ALA A 84 6.81 -1.03 -10.08
N SER A 85 6.13 -1.70 -9.13
CA SER A 85 6.33 -1.51 -7.70
C SER A 85 7.77 -1.77 -7.27
N ARG A 86 8.38 -2.88 -7.70
CA ARG A 86 9.79 -3.23 -7.38
C ARG A 86 10.77 -2.14 -7.80
N ARG A 87 10.53 -1.49 -8.94
CA ARG A 87 11.35 -0.39 -9.41
C ARG A 87 11.14 0.85 -8.56
N VAL A 88 9.88 1.20 -8.29
CA VAL A 88 9.54 2.41 -7.52
C VAL A 88 10.05 2.31 -6.07
N VAL A 89 10.03 1.13 -5.44
CA VAL A 89 10.59 0.89 -4.09
C VAL A 89 12.04 1.37 -4.01
N ILE A 90 12.86 0.97 -4.98
CA ILE A 90 14.29 1.32 -5.01
C ILE A 90 14.46 2.84 -5.09
N GLU A 91 13.64 3.51 -5.91
CA GLU A 91 13.67 4.98 -6.00
C GLU A 91 13.27 5.66 -4.68
N VAL A 92 12.21 5.20 -4.04
CA VAL A 92 11.67 5.77 -2.81
C VAL A 92 12.64 5.56 -1.63
N GLU A 93 13.11 4.32 -1.46
CA GLU A 93 13.94 3.92 -0.32
C GLU A 93 15.37 4.48 -0.42
N LEU A 94 16.05 4.30 -1.56
CA LEU A 94 17.46 4.64 -1.69
C LEU A 94 17.67 6.10 -2.09
N TYR A 95 16.88 6.60 -3.04
CA TYR A 95 17.09 7.92 -3.63
C TYR A 95 16.16 8.98 -3.03
N GLY A 96 15.07 8.58 -2.36
CA GLY A 96 14.04 9.53 -1.94
C GLY A 96 13.38 10.21 -3.15
N THR A 97 13.25 9.47 -4.24
CA THR A 97 12.66 9.94 -5.49
C THR A 97 11.47 9.08 -5.89
N TRP A 98 10.60 9.63 -6.75
CA TRP A 98 9.55 8.87 -7.42
C TRP A 98 9.51 9.24 -8.90
N LEU A 99 9.71 8.24 -9.77
CA LEU A 99 9.87 8.43 -11.21
C LEU A 99 10.79 9.61 -11.52
N GLN A 100 11.99 9.55 -10.94
CA GLN A 100 13.08 10.52 -11.04
C GLN A 100 12.81 11.90 -10.43
N ALA A 101 11.65 12.13 -9.79
CA ALA A 101 11.39 13.38 -9.08
C ALA A 101 11.77 13.28 -7.61
N ASP A 102 12.49 14.28 -7.12
CA ASP A 102 12.84 14.42 -5.71
C ASP A 102 11.58 14.62 -4.84
N LEU A 103 11.41 13.72 -3.86
CA LEU A 103 10.33 13.76 -2.87
C LEU A 103 10.70 14.63 -1.65
N LYS A 104 11.99 14.75 -1.32
CA LYS A 104 12.48 15.39 -0.08
C LYS A 104 12.66 16.90 -0.23
N ASN A 105 12.90 17.40 -1.43
CA ASN A 105 13.11 18.83 -1.66
C ASN A 105 11.80 19.61 -1.84
N LYS A 106 11.04 19.73 -0.75
CA LYS A 106 9.71 20.41 -0.71
C LYS A 106 9.60 21.45 0.40
N ALA A 107 10.69 22.15 0.70
CA ALA A 107 10.70 23.20 1.73
C ALA A 107 9.60 24.24 1.49
N GLY A 108 8.81 24.55 2.53
CA GLY A 108 7.72 25.53 2.49
C GLY A 108 6.45 25.05 1.78
N LYS A 109 6.33 23.76 1.47
CA LYS A 109 5.11 23.14 0.93
C LYS A 109 4.30 22.49 2.04
N THR A 110 2.98 22.57 1.94
CA THR A 110 2.03 21.84 2.79
C THR A 110 1.79 20.41 2.26
N SER A 111 1.25 19.50 3.09
CA SER A 111 0.74 18.21 2.62
C SER A 111 -0.21 18.34 1.43
N LYS A 112 -1.10 19.35 1.43
CA LYS A 112 -1.98 19.65 0.30
C LYS A 112 -1.22 19.95 -0.99
N ASP A 113 -0.21 20.82 -0.92
CA ASP A 113 0.60 21.19 -2.08
C ASP A 113 1.37 19.98 -2.64
N ILE A 114 1.86 19.10 -1.76
CA ILE A 114 2.60 17.89 -2.13
C ILE A 114 1.69 16.89 -2.84
N LEU A 115 0.51 16.62 -2.28
CA LEU A 115 -0.48 15.73 -2.89
C LEU A 115 -0.93 16.24 -4.26
N GLN A 116 -1.18 17.55 -4.38
CA GLN A 116 -1.55 18.16 -5.66
C GLN A 116 -0.40 18.06 -6.67
N TRP A 117 0.84 18.33 -6.24
CA TRP A 117 2.01 18.19 -7.10
C TRP A 117 2.23 16.74 -7.59
N LEU A 118 2.08 15.75 -6.70
CA LEU A 118 2.19 14.34 -7.05
C LEU A 118 1.10 13.93 -8.05
N GLY A 119 -0.15 14.30 -7.79
CA GLY A 119 -1.29 14.05 -8.68
C GLY A 119 -1.11 14.70 -10.06
N ASP A 120 -0.76 15.98 -10.11
CA ASP A 120 -0.55 16.70 -11.38
C ASP A 120 0.63 16.13 -12.18
N ARG A 121 1.71 15.74 -11.50
CA ARG A 121 2.86 15.10 -12.14
C ARG A 121 2.48 13.75 -12.72
N ALA A 122 1.79 12.93 -11.92
CA ALA A 122 1.30 11.63 -12.33
C ALA A 122 0.39 11.74 -13.56
N ALA A 123 -0.57 12.67 -13.55
CA ALA A 123 -1.46 12.92 -14.68
C ALA A 123 -0.70 13.28 -15.96
N LYS A 124 0.33 14.14 -15.85
CA LYS A 124 1.19 14.50 -17.00
C LYS A 124 1.92 13.28 -17.57
N ILE A 125 2.39 12.37 -16.71
CA ILE A 125 3.09 11.15 -17.15
C ILE A 125 2.11 10.25 -17.93
N VAL A 126 0.91 10.00 -17.39
CA VAL A 126 -0.11 9.19 -18.08
C VAL A 126 -0.48 9.80 -19.44
N GLN A 127 -0.78 11.10 -19.48
CA GLN A 127 -1.16 11.82 -20.70
C GLN A 127 -0.03 11.94 -21.75
N SER A 128 1.23 11.98 -21.32
CA SER A 128 2.36 12.06 -22.25
C SER A 128 2.62 10.72 -22.94
N ASN A 129 2.31 9.60 -22.28
CA ASN A 129 2.50 8.26 -22.83
C ASN A 129 1.35 7.82 -23.75
N SER A 130 0.13 8.35 -23.58
CA SER A 130 -0.99 8.10 -24.52
C SER A 130 -0.76 8.68 -25.93
N ASN A 131 0.25 9.53 -26.11
CA ASN A 131 0.55 10.22 -27.38
C ASN A 131 1.71 9.61 -28.19
N ILE A 132 2.44 8.61 -27.66
CA ILE A 132 3.63 8.05 -28.32
C ILE A 132 3.38 6.59 -28.72
N ASN A 133 2.96 6.40 -29.97
CA ASN A 133 3.01 5.10 -30.64
C ASN A 133 4.47 4.72 -30.91
N GLY A 134 5.12 4.04 -29.98
CA GLY A 134 6.37 3.36 -30.28
C GLY A 134 7.29 3.14 -29.09
N SER A 135 7.39 1.87 -28.69
CA SER A 135 8.44 1.26 -27.86
C SER A 135 8.40 1.52 -26.34
N GLN A 136 8.49 0.41 -25.60
CA GLN A 136 9.35 0.14 -24.43
C GLN A 136 8.58 -0.16 -23.14
N ASP A 137 8.64 -1.42 -22.67
CA ASP A 137 7.99 -1.97 -21.46
C ASP A 137 8.07 -1.05 -20.20
N HIS A 138 9.16 -0.28 -20.09
CA HIS A 138 9.37 0.70 -19.02
C HIS A 138 8.42 1.91 -19.07
N SER A 139 7.85 2.25 -20.23
CA SER A 139 6.82 3.28 -20.32
C SER A 139 5.53 2.80 -19.67
N HIS A 140 5.19 1.52 -19.84
CA HIS A 140 3.96 0.96 -19.28
C HIS A 140 4.04 0.82 -17.76
N GLU A 141 5.15 0.28 -17.21
CA GLU A 141 5.38 0.26 -15.76
C GLU A 141 5.32 1.66 -15.12
N ASN A 142 5.88 2.67 -15.80
CA ASN A 142 5.79 4.06 -15.35
C ASN A 142 4.35 4.60 -15.41
N VAL A 143 3.58 4.23 -16.43
CA VAL A 143 2.17 4.60 -16.56
C VAL A 143 1.33 3.98 -15.45
N LEU A 144 1.54 2.70 -15.13
CA LEU A 144 0.87 2.03 -14.00
C LEU A 144 1.20 2.72 -12.67
N ALA A 145 2.49 2.97 -12.41
CA ALA A 145 2.91 3.70 -11.21
C ALA A 145 2.35 5.13 -11.16
N ALA A 146 2.29 5.83 -12.29
CA ALA A 146 1.69 7.14 -12.38
C ALA A 146 0.17 7.10 -12.17
N ASN A 147 -0.54 6.14 -12.75
CA ASN A 147 -1.99 5.99 -12.55
C ASN A 147 -2.31 5.76 -11.07
N ALA A 148 -1.59 4.85 -10.41
CA ALA A 148 -1.74 4.60 -8.97
C ALA A 148 -1.45 5.86 -8.14
N MET A 149 -0.36 6.59 -8.44
CA MET A 149 -0.02 7.84 -7.76
C MET A 149 -1.09 8.92 -7.93
N TYR A 150 -1.64 9.04 -9.14
CA TYR A 150 -2.73 9.97 -9.41
C TYR A 150 -3.96 9.61 -8.58
N GLN A 151 -4.43 8.36 -8.68
CA GLN A 151 -5.63 7.90 -7.98
C GLN A 151 -5.51 8.12 -6.47
N ILE A 152 -4.42 7.62 -5.88
CA ILE A 152 -4.19 7.73 -4.45
C ILE A 152 -4.08 9.21 -4.04
N SER A 153 -3.28 10.02 -4.74
CA SER A 153 -3.16 11.46 -4.39
C SER A 153 -4.52 12.16 -4.41
N GLN A 154 -5.36 11.90 -5.43
CA GLN A 154 -6.71 12.48 -5.50
C GLN A 154 -7.62 11.96 -4.38
N THR A 155 -7.57 10.67 -4.06
CA THR A 155 -8.36 10.09 -2.95
C THR A 155 -8.00 10.74 -1.62
N ILE A 156 -6.71 10.90 -1.32
CA ILE A 156 -6.26 11.58 -0.09
C ILE A 156 -6.70 13.05 -0.09
N LEU A 157 -6.53 13.77 -1.20
CA LEU A 157 -6.96 15.17 -1.33
C LEU A 157 -8.45 15.34 -1.06
N MET A 158 -9.29 14.48 -1.62
CA MET A 158 -10.73 14.52 -1.39
C MET A 158 -11.06 14.24 0.08
N HIS A 159 -10.49 13.17 0.66
CA HIS A 159 -10.73 12.81 2.06
C HIS A 159 -10.34 13.95 3.04
N CYS A 160 -9.19 14.59 2.81
CA CYS A 160 -8.74 15.72 3.61
C CYS A 160 -9.58 16.98 3.40
N SER A 161 -10.14 17.17 2.19
CA SER A 161 -10.99 18.33 1.87
C SER A 161 -12.43 18.19 2.39
N GLU A 162 -12.88 16.97 2.69
CA GLU A 162 -14.19 16.70 3.31
C GLU A 162 -14.19 16.97 4.84
N GLN A 163 -13.01 17.18 5.45
CA GLN A 163 -12.89 17.56 6.86
C GLN A 163 -13.25 19.04 7.08
N GLU A 164 -13.65 19.41 8.30
CA GLU A 164 -13.94 20.81 8.66
C GLU A 164 -12.71 21.71 8.51
N GLU A 165 -11.55 21.20 8.92
CA GLU A 165 -10.24 21.84 8.74
C GLU A 165 -9.29 20.86 8.06
N TRP A 166 -8.33 21.40 7.30
CA TRP A 166 -7.31 20.58 6.66
C TRP A 166 -6.45 19.89 7.73
N PRO A 167 -6.30 18.55 7.69
CA PRO A 167 -5.53 17.82 8.69
C PRO A 167 -4.06 18.23 8.70
N THR A 168 -3.45 18.20 9.88
CA THR A 168 -2.01 18.40 10.04
C THR A 168 -1.21 17.36 9.28
N ASP A 169 0.05 17.64 8.96
CA ASP A 169 0.89 16.69 8.24
C ASP A 169 1.05 15.36 9.02
N VAL A 170 1.09 15.43 10.36
CA VAL A 170 1.16 14.26 11.26
C VAL A 170 -0.11 13.42 11.16
N GLU A 171 -1.29 14.05 11.16
CA GLU A 171 -2.56 13.36 11.01
C GLU A 171 -2.69 12.67 9.64
N VAL A 172 -2.24 13.33 8.56
CA VAL A 172 -2.18 12.71 7.22
C VAL A 172 -1.22 11.52 7.24
N PHE A 173 -0.05 11.66 7.87
CA PHE A 173 0.93 10.57 8.01
C PHE A 173 0.36 9.36 8.75
N GLU A 174 -0.31 9.58 9.89
CA GLU A 174 -0.88 8.49 10.70
C GLU A 174 -2.00 7.76 9.95
N TRP A 175 -2.88 8.52 9.29
CA TRP A 175 -3.96 7.97 8.49
C TRP A 175 -3.44 7.15 7.29
N VAL A 176 -2.45 7.67 6.55
CA VAL A 176 -1.82 6.92 5.45
C VAL A 176 -1.08 5.68 5.97
N SER A 177 -0.38 5.79 7.10
CA SER A 177 0.32 4.64 7.72
C SER A 177 -0.65 3.53 8.13
N LYS A 178 -1.83 3.91 8.65
CA LYS A 178 -2.91 2.96 8.93
C LYS A 178 -3.41 2.26 7.66
N ILE A 179 -3.60 3.00 6.56
CA ILE A 179 -3.99 2.38 5.28
C ILE A 179 -2.94 1.38 4.81
N ILE A 180 -1.64 1.71 4.87
CA ILE A 180 -0.55 0.78 4.52
C ILE A 180 -0.63 -0.49 5.37
N ALA A 181 -0.85 -0.36 6.69
CA ALA A 181 -0.97 -1.49 7.60
C ALA A 181 -2.18 -2.39 7.25
N ASP A 182 -3.34 -1.80 6.97
CA ASP A 182 -4.56 -2.53 6.59
C ASP A 182 -4.37 -3.26 5.25
N ILE A 183 -3.70 -2.64 4.26
CA ILE A 183 -3.33 -3.25 2.98
C ILE A 183 -2.43 -4.46 3.18
N PHE A 184 -1.37 -4.32 3.99
CA PHE A 184 -0.50 -5.45 4.29
C PHE A 184 -1.23 -6.56 5.04
N LEU A 185 -2.05 -6.21 6.03
CA LEU A 185 -2.80 -7.18 6.79
C LEU A 185 -3.77 -7.99 5.91
N ALA A 186 -4.49 -7.32 5.00
CA ALA A 186 -5.35 -7.95 4.00
C ALA A 186 -4.56 -8.88 3.07
N CYS A 187 -3.45 -8.40 2.51
CA CYS A 187 -2.58 -9.21 1.67
C CYS A 187 -2.10 -10.47 2.41
N PHE A 188 -1.69 -10.32 3.68
CA PHE A 188 -1.13 -11.38 4.50
C PHE A 188 -2.12 -12.47 4.92
N THR A 189 -3.42 -12.26 4.74
CA THR A 189 -4.42 -13.35 4.86
C THR A 189 -4.14 -14.51 3.90
N ASN A 190 -3.40 -14.26 2.81
CA ASN A 190 -2.99 -15.25 1.82
C ASN A 190 -1.76 -16.07 2.20
N LEU A 191 -1.04 -15.71 3.29
CA LEU A 191 0.19 -16.40 3.69
C LEU A 191 0.01 -17.90 3.92
N PRO A 192 -1.03 -18.40 4.63
CA PRO A 192 -1.22 -19.82 4.83
C PRO A 192 -1.38 -20.60 3.51
N ARG A 193 -2.10 -20.02 2.55
CA ARG A 193 -2.28 -20.60 1.21
C ARG A 193 -0.95 -20.68 0.47
N VAL A 194 -0.19 -19.59 0.45
CA VAL A 194 1.11 -19.51 -0.25
C VAL A 194 2.14 -20.46 0.36
N ILE A 195 2.20 -20.56 1.69
CA ILE A 195 3.07 -21.51 2.39
C ILE A 195 2.71 -22.95 1.99
N THR A 196 1.41 -23.27 1.98
CA THR A 196 0.91 -24.60 1.57
C THR A 196 1.29 -24.92 0.13
N MET A 197 1.04 -24.00 -0.81
CA MET A 197 1.41 -24.18 -2.22
C MET A 197 2.92 -24.44 -2.40
N LYS A 198 3.76 -23.72 -1.66
CA LYS A 198 5.22 -23.91 -1.73
C LYS A 198 5.69 -25.24 -1.12
N CYS A 199 5.01 -25.75 -0.09
CA CYS A 199 5.30 -27.07 0.49
C CYS A 199 4.94 -28.24 -0.44
N HIS A 200 3.93 -28.06 -1.30
CA HIS A 200 3.40 -29.09 -2.19
C HIS A 200 3.86 -28.93 -3.65
N HIS A 201 5.00 -28.30 -3.90
CA HIS A 201 5.49 -28.11 -5.25
C HIS A 201 5.90 -29.45 -5.91
N ASP A 202 5.26 -29.77 -7.05
CA ASP A 202 5.34 -31.10 -7.69
C ASP A 202 6.68 -31.37 -8.38
N ALA A 203 7.34 -30.34 -8.90
CA ALA A 203 8.63 -30.48 -9.57
C ALA A 203 9.74 -30.77 -8.56
N ILE A 204 10.25 -32.01 -8.53
CA ILE A 204 11.30 -32.49 -7.61
C ILE A 204 12.52 -31.54 -7.62
N GLU A 205 12.92 -31.06 -8.80
CA GLU A 205 14.06 -30.16 -8.98
C GLU A 205 13.91 -28.83 -8.21
N LYS A 206 12.67 -28.32 -8.10
CA LYS A 206 12.37 -27.06 -7.41
C LYS A 206 11.87 -27.25 -5.97
N ARG A 207 11.58 -28.50 -5.59
CA ARG A 207 10.92 -28.82 -4.32
C ARG A 207 11.74 -28.40 -3.11
N GLN A 208 13.06 -28.63 -3.13
CA GLN A 208 13.93 -28.23 -2.01
C GLN A 208 13.91 -26.71 -1.79
N ASP A 209 14.14 -25.92 -2.83
CA ASP A 209 14.15 -24.46 -2.75
C ASP A 209 12.78 -23.89 -2.35
N SER A 210 11.70 -24.47 -2.90
CA SER A 210 10.33 -24.11 -2.55
C SER A 210 10.02 -24.36 -1.07
N ILE A 211 10.42 -25.52 -0.52
CA ILE A 211 10.26 -25.85 0.91
C ILE A 211 11.09 -24.90 1.78
N CYS A 212 12.35 -24.61 1.41
CA CYS A 212 13.19 -23.66 2.13
C CYS A 212 12.55 -22.26 2.16
N THR A 213 11.98 -21.82 1.03
CA THR A 213 11.23 -20.56 0.96
C THR A 213 9.98 -20.59 1.84
N ALA A 214 9.22 -21.69 1.84
CA ALA A 214 8.05 -21.84 2.71
C ALA A 214 8.43 -21.73 4.20
N ALA A 215 9.52 -22.39 4.62
CA ALA A 215 10.03 -22.30 5.98
C ALA A 215 10.47 -20.88 6.36
N ARG A 216 11.14 -20.16 5.44
CA ARG A 216 11.53 -18.75 5.64
C ARG A 216 10.30 -17.85 5.80
N ILE A 217 9.30 -17.98 4.92
CA ILE A 217 8.06 -17.21 5.00
C ILE A 217 7.37 -17.49 6.34
N LEU A 218 7.21 -18.76 6.71
CA LEU A 218 6.59 -19.17 7.97
C LEU A 218 7.31 -18.58 9.21
N GLY A 219 8.65 -18.57 9.18
CA GLY A 219 9.46 -17.98 10.24
C GLY A 219 9.26 -16.48 10.37
N LYS A 220 9.32 -15.74 9.25
CA LYS A 220 9.16 -14.28 9.21
C LYS A 220 7.74 -13.81 9.55
N SER A 221 6.72 -14.56 9.14
CA SER A 221 5.32 -14.14 9.32
C SER A 221 4.63 -14.71 10.56
N LYS A 222 5.37 -15.35 11.48
CA LYS A 222 4.80 -16.01 12.66
C LYS A 222 3.94 -15.07 13.53
N ALA A 223 4.45 -13.86 13.80
CA ALA A 223 3.72 -12.87 14.60
C ALA A 223 2.46 -12.38 13.87
N ILE A 224 2.59 -12.08 12.56
CA ILE A 224 1.49 -11.64 11.69
C ILE A 224 0.36 -12.68 11.67
N MET A 225 0.68 -13.96 11.47
CA MET A 225 -0.35 -15.01 11.46
C MET A 225 -1.05 -15.16 12.82
N ASN A 226 -0.36 -14.90 13.93
CA ASN A 226 -1.01 -14.91 15.25
C ASN A 226 -2.00 -13.74 15.41
N ILE A 227 -1.64 -12.56 14.90
CA ILE A 227 -2.55 -11.41 14.84
C ILE A 227 -3.78 -11.75 13.99
N LEU A 228 -3.58 -12.32 12.81
CA LEU A 228 -4.66 -12.69 11.89
C LEU A 228 -5.63 -13.74 12.46
N LYS A 229 -5.15 -14.71 13.25
CA LYS A 229 -6.02 -15.70 13.91
C LYS A 229 -7.03 -15.08 14.88
N GLY A 230 -6.69 -13.95 15.48
CA GLY A 230 -7.58 -13.22 16.39
C GLY A 230 -8.59 -12.33 15.68
N ARG A 231 -8.50 -12.18 14.35
CA ARG A 231 -9.34 -11.27 13.57
C ARG A 231 -10.41 -12.02 12.80
N GLN A 232 -11.56 -11.36 12.64
CA GLN A 232 -12.60 -11.85 11.76
C GLN A 232 -12.28 -11.44 10.32
N LEU A 233 -12.22 -12.41 9.40
CA LEU A 233 -12.04 -12.14 7.97
C LEU A 233 -13.37 -11.76 7.32
N PRO A 234 -13.35 -10.92 6.27
CA PRO A 234 -14.54 -10.68 5.46
C PRO A 234 -14.97 -11.97 4.75
N ASN A 235 -16.25 -12.04 4.38
CA ASN A 235 -16.82 -13.21 3.71
C ASN A 235 -16.44 -13.20 2.21
N LEU A 236 -15.15 -13.41 1.93
CA LEU A 236 -14.60 -13.62 0.60
C LEU A 236 -14.19 -15.09 0.44
N ASP A 237 -14.37 -15.63 -0.76
CA ASP A 237 -13.79 -16.93 -1.08
C ASP A 237 -12.26 -16.84 -1.17
N MET A 238 -11.60 -17.99 -1.12
CA MET A 238 -10.14 -18.08 -1.04
C MET A 238 -9.43 -17.52 -2.28
N ASP A 239 -10.08 -17.52 -3.45
CA ASP A 239 -9.52 -16.95 -4.67
C ASP A 239 -9.73 -15.44 -4.71
N SER A 240 -10.87 -14.93 -4.22
CA SER A 240 -11.12 -13.50 -4.14
C SER A 240 -10.21 -12.77 -3.15
N VAL A 241 -9.86 -13.35 -2.00
CA VAL A 241 -8.95 -12.69 -1.03
C VAL A 241 -7.54 -12.39 -1.58
N ALA A 242 -7.15 -13.01 -2.70
CA ALA A 242 -5.85 -12.80 -3.30
C ALA A 242 -5.73 -11.47 -4.05
N TYR A 243 -6.87 -10.88 -4.47
CA TYR A 243 -6.88 -9.77 -5.42
C TYR A 243 -7.49 -8.51 -4.81
N LEU A 244 -6.77 -7.41 -4.90
CA LEU A 244 -7.11 -6.14 -4.27
C LEU A 244 -8.49 -5.62 -4.69
N ASP A 245 -8.79 -5.66 -5.99
CA ASP A 245 -10.08 -5.28 -6.59
C ASP A 245 -11.28 -6.01 -5.96
N LYS A 246 -11.11 -7.28 -5.57
CA LYS A 246 -12.16 -8.06 -4.92
C LYS A 246 -12.41 -7.61 -3.49
N TRP A 247 -11.38 -7.12 -2.79
CA TRP A 247 -11.56 -6.48 -1.50
C TRP A 247 -12.35 -5.17 -1.64
N HIS A 248 -12.11 -4.38 -2.68
CA HIS A 248 -12.89 -3.14 -2.93
C HIS A 248 -14.36 -3.38 -3.21
N ALA A 249 -14.67 -4.47 -3.92
CA ALA A 249 -16.04 -4.83 -4.24
C ALA A 249 -16.88 -5.22 -3.01
N LEU A 250 -16.28 -5.34 -1.82
CA LEU A 250 -17.00 -5.63 -0.59
C LEU A 250 -17.91 -4.47 -0.19
N PRO A 251 -19.18 -4.75 0.18
CA PRO A 251 -20.05 -3.73 0.74
C PRO A 251 -19.44 -3.13 2.00
N THR A 252 -19.45 -1.80 2.12
CA THR A 252 -18.95 -1.08 3.32
C THR A 252 -19.63 -1.55 4.61
N SER A 253 -20.84 -2.13 4.54
CA SER A 253 -21.54 -2.73 5.68
C SER A 253 -20.89 -4.01 6.24
N GLN A 254 -19.93 -4.61 5.53
CA GLN A 254 -19.21 -5.82 5.94
C GLN A 254 -17.88 -5.51 6.66
N ILE A 255 -17.41 -4.26 6.65
CA ILE A 255 -16.17 -3.82 7.30
C ILE A 255 -16.49 -2.57 8.15
N PRO A 256 -16.42 -2.63 9.49
CA PRO A 256 -16.56 -1.46 10.34
C PRO A 256 -15.64 -0.33 9.90
N GLU A 257 -16.15 0.90 9.96
CA GLU A 257 -15.26 2.04 10.08
C GLU A 257 -14.52 1.89 11.41
N ASP A 258 -13.24 1.55 11.34
CA ASP A 258 -12.35 1.79 12.47
C ASP A 258 -12.19 3.32 12.57
N SER A 259 -13.15 4.00 13.21
CA SER A 259 -12.97 5.36 13.69
C SER A 259 -11.68 5.42 14.54
N PRO A 260 -10.89 6.49 14.40
CA PRO A 260 -11.38 7.82 14.66
C PRO A 260 -11.64 8.58 13.37
N SER A 261 -12.80 9.20 13.25
CA SER A 261 -12.86 10.50 12.60
C SER A 261 -11.76 11.37 13.22
N LEU A 262 -10.97 12.05 12.40
CA LEU A 262 -9.87 12.96 12.84
C LEU A 262 -10.30 13.95 13.94
N SER A 263 -11.61 14.19 14.08
CA SER A 263 -12.23 15.10 15.04
C SER A 263 -12.42 14.59 16.49
N GLN A 264 -11.88 13.43 16.91
CA GLN A 264 -12.06 12.97 18.31
C GLN A 264 -10.79 12.41 18.95
N ILE A 265 -9.88 13.30 19.36
CA ILE A 265 -8.93 13.04 20.45
C ILE A 265 -9.36 13.96 21.61
N PRO A 266 -9.78 13.42 22.77
CA PRO A 266 -10.03 14.26 23.94
C PRO A 266 -8.73 14.87 24.44
N GLU A 267 -8.68 16.20 24.49
CA GLU A 267 -7.79 16.94 25.39
C GLU A 267 -8.19 16.59 26.83
N ASP A 268 -7.60 15.54 27.41
CA ASP A 268 -7.10 15.59 28.78
C ASP A 268 -6.50 14.25 29.25
N SER A 269 -5.34 14.40 29.91
CA SER A 269 -4.69 13.54 30.92
C SER A 269 -3.75 12.40 30.47
N PRO A 270 -2.83 11.97 31.36
CA PRO A 270 -1.75 12.74 31.96
C PRO A 270 -0.37 12.16 31.56
N SER A 271 0.69 12.95 31.80
CA SER A 271 2.09 12.57 31.58
C SER A 271 2.43 11.19 32.18
N LEU A 272 2.65 10.19 31.33
CA LEU A 272 3.43 9.00 31.69
C LEU A 272 4.71 8.99 30.85
N ASN A 273 5.80 9.32 31.53
CA ASN A 273 7.13 8.90 31.12
C ASN A 273 7.16 7.37 31.10
N GLU A 274 7.20 6.78 29.92
CA GLU A 274 7.88 5.51 29.71
C GLU A 274 8.17 5.35 28.22
N SER A 275 9.47 5.35 27.92
CA SER A 275 10.05 5.06 26.60
C SER A 275 9.54 3.71 26.09
N HIS A 276 8.55 3.75 25.21
CA HIS A 276 8.19 2.61 24.38
C HIS A 276 8.53 3.00 22.94
N GLU A 277 9.56 2.35 22.40
CA GLU A 277 9.81 2.31 20.97
C GLU A 277 8.53 1.84 20.28
N ILE A 278 7.95 2.72 19.46
CA ILE A 278 6.84 2.36 18.57
C ILE A 278 7.46 1.50 17.46
N THR A 279 7.48 0.19 17.67
CA THR A 279 7.68 -0.78 16.60
C THR A 279 6.40 -0.80 15.76
N ILE A 280 6.39 -0.07 14.66
CA ILE A 280 5.46 -0.36 13.57
C ILE A 280 5.99 -1.63 12.90
N LEU A 281 5.26 -2.74 13.10
CA LEU A 281 5.45 -4.07 12.49
C LEU A 281 6.87 -4.65 12.46
#